data_AF-A0A1S8KPF3-F1
#
_entry.id   AF-A0A1S8KPF3-F1
#
_cell.length_a   1.000
_cell.length_b   1.000
_cell.length_c   1.000
_cell.angle_alpha   90.00
_cell.angle_beta   90.00
_cell.angle_gamma   90.00
#
_symmetry.space_group_name_H-M   'P 1'
#
loop_
_entity.id
_entity.type
_entity.pdbx_description
1 polymer ?
#
loop_
_entity_poly.entity_id
_entity_poly.type
_entity_poly.pdbx_seq_one_letter_code
_entity_poly.pdbx_strand_id
1 'polypeptide(L)'
;MKALLFKEFQMTFNWKTFVSYIALLFLIGTIFGHIQVALFAFTFALMHSSILEDDINDADVFINSLPVSRRMVVASKFLATMIEVALMLGTVYGSKIIVPLFSDLNWQTALLTFAGALILIGFYYTCYYVFGLKLLNVILVILFIMATVVFPILLNLNYLTKLIQIIQFLSEGIGLVIATSSSLLLVIVFYVISYKVYQRKEF
;
A
#
# COMPACT_ATOMS: atom_id res chain seq x y z
N MET A 1 -2.55 -2.83 -21.89
CA MET A 1 -2.22 -2.16 -20.60
C MET A 1 -3.23 -1.07 -20.22
N LYS A 2 -3.54 -0.09 -21.08
CA LYS A 2 -4.53 0.98 -20.76
C LYS A 2 -5.88 0.44 -20.29
N ALA A 3 -6.44 -0.55 -21.00
CA ALA A 3 -7.72 -1.18 -20.62
C ALA A 3 -7.66 -1.89 -19.26
N LEU A 4 -6.55 -2.56 -18.94
CA LEU A 4 -6.37 -3.22 -17.64
C LEU A 4 -6.24 -2.19 -16.50
N LEU A 5 -5.48 -1.12 -16.71
CA LEU A 5 -5.40 -0.02 -15.73
C LEU A 5 -6.74 0.65 -15.51
N PHE A 6 -7.52 0.85 -16.58
CA PHE A 6 -8.86 1.42 -16.49
C PHE A 6 -9.82 0.49 -15.73
N LYS A 7 -9.75 -0.83 -15.97
CA LYS A 7 -10.50 -1.84 -15.21
C LYS A 7 -10.16 -1.77 -13.72
N GLU A 8 -8.88 -1.84 -13.36
CA GLU A 8 -8.46 -1.76 -11.95
C GLU A 8 -8.89 -0.43 -11.32
N PHE A 9 -8.75 0.69 -12.03
CA PHE A 9 -9.20 1.99 -11.56
C PHE A 9 -10.72 2.03 -11.36
N GLN A 10 -11.53 1.47 -12.27
CA GLN A 10 -12.99 1.48 -12.14
C GLN A 10 -13.49 0.60 -10.99
N MET A 11 -12.86 -0.57 -10.77
CA MET A 11 -13.20 -1.45 -9.64
C MET A 11 -12.91 -0.77 -8.31
N THR A 12 -11.77 -0.08 -8.22
CA THR A 12 -11.33 0.50 -6.96
C THR A 12 -11.92 1.90 -6.72
N PHE A 13 -12.09 2.69 -7.79
CA PHE A 13 -12.62 4.06 -7.77
C PHE A 13 -14.15 4.06 -7.93
N ASN A 14 -14.85 3.65 -6.88
CA ASN A 14 -16.26 4.01 -6.70
C ASN A 14 -16.32 5.34 -5.95
N TRP A 15 -17.06 6.34 -6.46
CA TRP A 15 -17.16 7.65 -5.78
C TRP A 15 -17.59 7.51 -4.31
N LYS A 16 -18.45 6.52 -4.02
CA LYS A 16 -18.89 6.22 -2.65
C LYS A 16 -17.75 5.70 -1.77
N THR A 17 -16.92 4.79 -2.29
CA THR A 17 -15.77 4.27 -1.54
C THR A 17 -14.76 5.40 -1.33
N PHE A 18 -14.42 6.14 -2.38
CA PHE A 18 -13.51 7.29 -2.31
C PHE A 18 -13.94 8.33 -1.26
N VAL A 19 -15.21 8.77 -1.28
CA VAL A 19 -15.75 9.73 -0.29
C VAL A 19 -15.75 9.12 1.12
N SER A 20 -16.13 7.85 1.27
CA SER A 20 -16.09 7.18 2.59
C SER A 20 -14.67 7.12 3.16
N TYR A 21 -13.66 6.94 2.31
CA TYR A 21 -12.28 6.92 2.71
C TYR A 21 -11.75 8.30 3.07
N ILE A 22 -12.14 9.34 2.34
CA ILE A 22 -11.87 10.74 2.74
C ILE A 22 -12.49 10.99 4.12
N ALA A 23 -13.75 10.62 4.33
CA ALA A 23 -14.41 10.82 5.63
C ALA A 23 -13.70 10.07 6.76
N LEU A 24 -13.24 8.83 6.51
CA LEU A 24 -12.47 8.04 7.46
C LEU A 24 -11.09 8.65 7.75
N LEU A 25 -10.43 9.20 6.74
CA LEU A 25 -9.18 9.97 6.90
C LEU A 25 -9.37 11.21 7.76
N PHE A 26 -10.46 11.96 7.56
CA PHE A 26 -10.82 13.08 8.42
C PHE A 26 -11.10 12.62 9.85
N LEU A 27 -11.86 11.54 10.05
CA LEU A 27 -12.14 11.00 11.39
C LEU A 27 -10.88 10.53 12.12
N ILE A 28 -10.01 9.75 11.46
CA ILE A 28 -8.78 9.27 12.09
C ILE A 28 -7.81 10.44 12.31
N GLY A 29 -7.72 11.36 11.36
CA GLY A 29 -6.90 12.56 11.47
C GLY A 29 -7.31 13.44 12.67
N THR A 30 -8.61 13.59 12.93
CA THR A 30 -9.11 14.39 14.05
C THR A 30 -8.99 13.67 15.39
N ILE A 31 -9.24 12.36 15.43
CA ILE A 31 -9.26 11.59 16.69
C ILE A 31 -7.84 11.24 17.16
N PHE A 32 -6.97 10.82 16.24
CA PHE A 32 -5.65 10.27 16.58
C PHE A 32 -4.48 11.17 16.17
N GLY A 33 -4.69 12.21 15.37
CA GLY A 33 -3.60 13.08 14.89
C GLY A 33 -2.59 12.38 13.97
N HIS A 34 -2.89 11.16 13.52
CA HIS A 34 -1.96 10.31 12.76
C HIS A 34 -2.49 9.99 11.37
N ILE A 35 -2.37 10.95 10.46
CA ILE A 35 -2.85 10.82 9.08
C ILE A 35 -2.16 9.70 8.28
N GLN A 36 -0.93 9.34 8.64
CA GLN A 36 -0.19 8.25 7.99
C GLN A 36 -0.89 6.91 8.21
N VAL A 37 -1.43 6.69 9.41
CA VAL A 37 -2.16 5.45 9.75
C VAL A 37 -3.42 5.32 8.88
N ALA A 38 -4.14 6.43 8.71
CA ALA A 38 -5.32 6.45 7.87
C ALA A 38 -5.00 6.22 6.39
N LEU A 39 -3.88 6.75 5.89
CA LEU A 39 -3.40 6.49 4.52
C LEU A 39 -3.00 5.03 4.30
N PHE A 40 -2.37 4.38 5.29
CA PHE A 40 -2.08 2.95 5.22
C PHE A 40 -3.34 2.10 5.27
N ALA A 41 -4.31 2.43 6.14
CA ALA A 41 -5.60 1.76 6.19
C ALA A 41 -6.36 1.90 4.87
N PHE A 42 -6.33 3.09 4.26
CA PHE A 42 -6.89 3.32 2.93
C PHE A 42 -6.22 2.46 1.86
N THR A 43 -4.88 2.49 1.79
CA THR A 43 -4.11 1.70 0.82
C THR A 43 -4.45 0.21 0.95
N PHE A 44 -4.52 -0.28 2.19
CA PHE A 44 -4.92 -1.65 2.49
C PHE A 44 -6.33 -1.96 1.99
N ALA A 45 -7.30 -1.09 2.29
CA ALA A 45 -8.68 -1.29 1.91
C ALA A 45 -8.87 -1.32 0.38
N LEU A 46 -8.18 -0.45 -0.36
CA LEU A 46 -8.15 -0.46 -1.83
C LEU A 46 -7.64 -1.80 -2.38
N MET A 47 -6.50 -2.28 -1.87
CA MET A 47 -5.94 -3.54 -2.33
C MET A 47 -6.83 -4.72 -1.98
N HIS A 48 -7.42 -4.72 -0.78
CA HIS A 48 -8.31 -5.78 -0.34
C HIS A 48 -9.59 -5.83 -1.16
N SER A 49 -10.23 -4.68 -1.44
CA SER A 49 -11.44 -4.64 -2.26
C SER A 49 -11.17 -5.10 -3.69
N SER A 50 -10.09 -4.61 -4.32
CA SER A 50 -9.71 -5.02 -5.68
C SER A 50 -9.52 -6.54 -5.80
N ILE A 51 -8.87 -7.16 -4.80
CA ILE A 51 -8.64 -8.61 -4.82
C ILE A 51 -9.92 -9.39 -4.51
N LEU A 52 -10.71 -8.94 -3.54
CA LEU A 52 -11.95 -9.60 -3.17
C LEU A 52 -12.93 -9.62 -4.35
N GLU A 53 -13.04 -8.52 -5.10
CA GLU A 53 -13.86 -8.47 -6.31
C GLU A 53 -13.36 -9.41 -7.40
N ASP A 54 -12.04 -9.53 -7.58
CA ASP A 54 -11.48 -10.46 -8.56
C ASP A 54 -11.74 -11.93 -8.18
N ASP A 55 -11.64 -12.28 -6.89
CA ASP A 55 -11.89 -13.62 -6.36
C ASP A 55 -13.39 -14.00 -6.42
N ILE A 56 -14.29 -13.06 -6.12
CA ILE A 56 -15.75 -13.29 -6.19
C ILE A 56 -16.24 -13.47 -7.63
N ASN A 57 -15.64 -12.75 -8.58
CA ASN A 57 -16.09 -12.75 -9.98
C ASN A 57 -15.31 -13.70 -10.89
N ASP A 58 -14.45 -14.57 -10.33
CA ASP A 58 -13.53 -15.43 -11.09
C ASP A 58 -12.78 -14.65 -12.19
N ALA A 59 -12.39 -13.41 -11.89
CA ALA A 59 -11.85 -12.48 -12.86
C ALA A 59 -10.57 -13.01 -13.51
N ASP A 60 -9.81 -13.84 -12.78
CA ASP A 60 -8.60 -14.50 -13.29
C ASP A 60 -8.90 -15.39 -14.51
N VAL A 61 -10.02 -16.12 -14.52
CA VAL A 61 -10.43 -16.98 -15.66
C VAL A 61 -10.76 -16.12 -16.87
N PHE A 62 -11.55 -15.07 -16.66
CA PHE A 62 -11.94 -14.15 -17.74
C PHE A 62 -10.72 -13.40 -18.30
N ILE A 63 -9.85 -12.88 -17.45
CA ILE A 63 -8.66 -12.12 -17.87
C ILE A 63 -7.70 -13.03 -18.64
N ASN A 64 -7.56 -14.30 -18.27
CA ASN A 64 -6.72 -15.25 -19.00
C ASN A 64 -7.31 -15.66 -20.36
N SER A 65 -8.61 -15.47 -20.59
CA SER A 65 -9.23 -15.64 -21.92
C SER A 65 -8.92 -14.49 -22.88
N LEU A 66 -8.51 -13.33 -22.36
CA LEU A 66 -8.17 -12.16 -23.16
C LEU A 66 -6.72 -12.27 -23.70
N PRO A 67 -6.41 -11.62 -24.85
CA PRO A 67 -5.05 -11.60 -25.42
C PRO A 67 -4.13 -10.63 -24.66
N VAL A 68 -4.01 -10.82 -23.34
CA VAL A 68 -3.17 -10.03 -22.44
C VAL A 68 -2.10 -10.90 -21.81
N SER A 69 -0.88 -10.38 -21.69
CA SER A 69 0.19 -11.14 -21.07
C SER A 69 0.03 -11.14 -19.55
N ARG A 70 0.36 -12.27 -18.91
CA ARG A 70 0.37 -12.43 -17.44
C ARG A 70 1.17 -11.33 -16.74
N ARG A 71 2.26 -10.87 -17.37
CA ARG A 71 3.08 -9.75 -16.91
C ARG A 71 2.28 -8.44 -16.80
N MET A 72 1.41 -8.17 -17.77
CA MET A 72 0.58 -6.95 -17.77
C MET A 72 -0.50 -6.98 -16.68
N VAL A 73 -1.04 -8.16 -16.36
CA VAL A 73 -2.04 -8.33 -15.28
C VAL A 73 -1.44 -7.99 -13.92
N VAL A 74 -0.28 -8.57 -13.59
CA VAL A 74 0.40 -8.26 -12.33
C VAL A 74 0.84 -6.79 -12.30
N ALA A 75 1.38 -6.28 -13.40
CA ALA A 75 1.82 -4.89 -13.47
C ALA A 75 0.67 -3.89 -13.32
N SER A 76 -0.52 -4.18 -13.85
CA SER A 76 -1.66 -3.26 -13.72
C SER A 76 -2.12 -3.12 -12.27
N LYS A 77 -2.11 -4.19 -11.47
CA LYS A 77 -2.45 -4.11 -10.05
C LYS A 77 -1.51 -3.21 -9.28
N PHE A 78 -0.20 -3.47 -9.38
CA PHE A 78 0.82 -2.64 -8.72
C PHE A 78 0.73 -1.18 -9.15
N LEU A 79 0.67 -0.92 -10.46
CA LEU A 79 0.64 0.46 -10.97
C LEU A 79 -0.65 1.19 -10.62
N ALA A 80 -1.81 0.54 -10.71
CA ALA A 80 -3.08 1.16 -10.36
C ALA A 80 -3.09 1.61 -8.91
N THR A 81 -2.73 0.73 -7.97
CA THR A 81 -2.68 1.09 -6.54
C THR A 81 -1.62 2.16 -6.25
N MET A 82 -0.45 2.10 -6.89
CA MET A 82 0.57 3.14 -6.74
C MET A 82 0.05 4.51 -7.19
N ILE A 83 -0.68 4.57 -8.31
CA ILE A 83 -1.29 5.80 -8.82
C ILE A 83 -2.38 6.29 -7.85
N GLU A 84 -3.25 5.41 -7.37
CA GLU A 84 -4.32 5.76 -6.43
C GLU A 84 -3.78 6.30 -5.10
N VAL A 85 -2.75 5.66 -4.55
CA VAL A 85 -2.07 6.12 -3.34
C VAL A 85 -1.40 7.48 -3.59
N ALA A 86 -0.74 7.67 -4.73
CA ALA A 86 -0.13 8.96 -5.08
C ALA A 86 -1.18 10.07 -5.24
N LEU A 87 -2.31 9.77 -5.88
CA LEU A 87 -3.44 10.71 -6.01
C LEU A 87 -4.01 11.06 -4.63
N MET A 88 -4.21 10.07 -3.76
CA MET A 88 -4.74 10.30 -2.42
C MET A 88 -3.78 11.10 -1.53
N LEU A 89 -2.48 10.80 -1.58
CA LEU A 89 -1.48 11.62 -0.91
C LEU A 89 -1.46 13.05 -1.46
N GLY A 90 -1.61 13.21 -2.77
CA GLY A 90 -1.71 14.52 -3.41
C GLY A 90 -2.93 15.31 -2.96
N THR A 91 -4.11 14.68 -2.86
CA THR A 91 -5.33 15.34 -2.38
C THR A 91 -5.23 15.72 -0.91
N VAL A 92 -4.70 14.82 -0.07
CA VAL A 92 -4.46 15.09 1.36
C VAL A 92 -3.46 16.23 1.52
N TYR A 93 -2.33 16.20 0.80
CA TYR A 93 -1.34 17.27 0.84
C TYR A 93 -1.90 18.60 0.35
N GLY A 94 -2.69 18.60 -0.74
CA GLY A 94 -3.34 19.81 -1.25
C GLY A 94 -4.40 20.38 -0.30
N SER A 95 -5.10 19.50 0.44
CA SER A 95 -6.11 19.92 1.40
C SER A 95 -5.55 20.67 2.61
N LYS A 96 -4.21 20.63 2.84
CA LYS A 96 -3.50 21.47 3.81
C LYS A 96 -3.81 22.97 3.69
N ILE A 97 -4.10 23.45 2.47
CA ILE A 97 -4.41 24.85 2.22
C ILE A 97 -5.77 25.24 2.82
N ILE A 98 -6.70 24.28 2.89
CA ILE A 98 -8.11 24.52 3.23
C ILE A 98 -8.39 24.04 4.67
N VAL A 99 -7.72 22.97 5.11
CA VAL A 99 -7.98 22.28 6.37
C VAL A 99 -6.74 22.41 7.28
N PRO A 100 -6.83 23.22 8.35
CA PRO A 100 -5.72 23.45 9.28
C PRO A 100 -5.21 22.19 9.97
N LEU A 101 -6.07 21.17 10.10
CA LEU A 101 -5.73 19.86 10.69
C LEU A 101 -4.58 19.15 9.95
N PHE A 102 -4.37 19.47 8.67
CA PHE A 102 -3.31 18.87 7.86
C PHE A 102 -2.07 19.76 7.73
N SER A 103 -1.99 20.84 8.53
CA SER A 103 -0.89 21.80 8.50
C SER A 103 0.47 21.20 8.89
N ASP A 104 0.47 20.20 9.77
CA ASP A 104 1.67 19.49 10.23
C ASP A 104 2.23 18.50 9.20
N LEU A 105 1.49 18.24 8.11
CA LEU A 105 1.94 17.35 7.05
C LEU A 105 3.03 18.07 6.22
N ASN A 106 4.27 17.62 6.40
CA ASN A 106 5.43 18.09 5.63
C ASN A 106 5.67 17.18 4.42
N TRP A 107 6.25 17.71 3.35
CA TRP A 107 6.61 16.95 2.15
C TRP A 107 7.47 15.72 2.50
N GLN A 108 8.36 15.84 3.50
CA GLN A 108 9.18 14.74 3.99
C GLN A 108 8.32 13.58 4.52
N THR A 109 7.32 13.90 5.36
CA THR A 109 6.39 12.92 5.92
C THR A 109 5.49 12.32 4.85
N ALA A 110 5.04 13.11 3.87
CA ALA A 110 4.23 12.62 2.75
C ALA A 110 5.00 11.58 1.93
N LEU A 111 6.27 11.87 1.65
CA LEU A 111 7.12 11.02 0.83
C LEU A 111 7.58 9.76 1.59
N LEU A 112 7.83 9.84 2.90
CA LEU A 112 8.02 8.65 3.74
C LEU A 112 6.75 7.79 3.81
N THR A 113 5.58 8.41 3.90
CA THR A 113 4.30 7.69 3.87
C THR A 113 4.11 6.98 2.54
N PHE A 114 4.45 7.64 1.43
CA PHE A 114 4.45 7.00 0.10
C PHE A 114 5.41 5.81 0.05
N ALA A 115 6.65 5.96 0.53
CA ALA A 115 7.63 4.88 0.59
C ALA A 115 7.13 3.67 1.39
N GLY A 116 6.51 3.91 2.55
CA GLY A 116 5.87 2.87 3.36
C GLY A 116 4.71 2.18 2.62
N ALA A 117 3.89 2.95 1.91
CA ALA A 117 2.77 2.42 1.15
C ALA A 117 3.25 1.56 -0.03
N LEU A 118 4.35 1.94 -0.68
CA LEU A 118 5.00 1.12 -1.72
C LEU A 118 5.41 -0.25 -1.17
N ILE A 119 6.08 -0.29 -0.03
CA ILE A 119 6.48 -1.55 0.62
C ILE A 119 5.25 -2.41 0.95
N LEU A 120 4.20 -1.78 1.50
CA LEU A 120 2.95 -2.45 1.80
C LEU A 120 2.30 -3.04 0.55
N ILE A 121 2.22 -2.27 -0.55
CA ILE A 121 1.68 -2.72 -1.85
C ILE A 121 2.44 -3.95 -2.34
N GLY A 122 3.76 -3.87 -2.36
CA GLY A 122 4.58 -4.96 -2.86
C GLY A 122 4.48 -6.22 -2.01
N PHE A 123 4.50 -6.07 -0.69
CA PHE A 123 4.32 -7.19 0.23
C PHE A 123 2.94 -7.83 0.08
N TYR A 124 1.88 -7.01 0.09
CA TYR A 124 0.50 -7.47 0.04
C TYR A 124 0.20 -8.25 -1.25
N TYR A 125 0.52 -7.70 -2.41
CA TYR A 125 0.30 -8.40 -3.68
C TYR A 125 1.18 -9.65 -3.81
N THR A 126 2.42 -9.61 -3.33
CA THR A 126 3.28 -10.81 -3.36
C THR A 126 2.67 -11.93 -2.51
N CYS A 127 2.25 -11.63 -1.28
CA CYS A 127 1.59 -12.59 -0.41
C CYS A 127 0.30 -13.13 -1.03
N TYR A 128 -0.51 -12.26 -1.65
CA TYR A 128 -1.69 -12.69 -2.38
C TYR A 128 -1.35 -13.68 -3.50
N TYR A 129 -0.40 -13.35 -4.37
CA TYR A 129 -0.08 -14.22 -5.50
C TYR A 129 0.54 -15.55 -5.05
N VAL A 130 1.33 -15.56 -3.97
CA VAL A 130 1.96 -16.77 -3.42
C VAL A 130 0.97 -17.66 -2.67
N PHE A 131 0.14 -17.09 -1.80
CA PHE A 131 -0.65 -17.87 -0.84
C PHE A 131 -2.16 -17.86 -1.11
N GLY A 132 -2.65 -16.94 -1.95
CA GLY A 132 -4.08 -16.72 -2.18
C GLY A 132 -4.76 -15.92 -1.05
N LEU A 133 -6.03 -15.56 -1.26
CA LEU A 133 -6.77 -14.65 -0.37
C LEU A 133 -6.97 -15.20 1.05
N LYS A 134 -7.30 -16.49 1.19
CA LYS A 134 -7.55 -17.12 2.50
C LYS A 134 -6.33 -17.06 3.43
N LEU A 135 -5.17 -17.45 2.91
CA LEU A 135 -3.92 -17.41 3.68
C LEU A 135 -3.41 -15.98 3.87
N LEU A 136 -3.62 -15.09 2.89
CA LEU A 136 -3.31 -13.67 3.05
C LEU A 136 -4.03 -13.08 4.27
N ASN A 137 -5.33 -13.36 4.45
CA ASN A 137 -6.08 -12.90 5.61
C ASN A 137 -5.49 -13.41 6.93
N VAL A 138 -5.04 -14.67 6.98
CA VAL A 138 -4.36 -15.22 8.17
C VAL A 138 -3.03 -14.50 8.43
N ILE A 139 -2.21 -14.28 7.39
CA ILE A 139 -0.93 -13.56 7.49
C ILE A 139 -1.17 -12.14 8.03
N LEU A 140 -2.23 -11.47 7.58
CA LEU A 140 -2.56 -10.12 8.01
C LEU A 140 -2.99 -10.06 9.47
N VAL A 141 -3.78 -11.03 9.95
CA VAL A 141 -4.13 -11.14 11.37
C VAL A 141 -2.87 -11.33 12.21
N ILE A 142 -1.94 -12.21 11.78
CA ILE A 142 -0.67 -12.41 12.47
C ILE A 142 0.14 -11.11 12.49
N LEU A 143 0.26 -10.42 11.36
CA LEU A 143 0.98 -9.15 11.28
C LEU A 143 0.35 -8.07 12.17
N PHE A 144 -0.98 -8.01 12.26
CA PHE A 144 -1.68 -7.10 13.15
C PHE A 144 -1.36 -7.38 14.62
N ILE A 145 -1.38 -8.65 15.04
CA ILE A 145 -0.99 -9.05 16.40
C ILE A 145 0.48 -8.71 16.66
N MET A 146 1.37 -9.01 15.71
CA MET A 146 2.79 -8.66 15.80
C MET A 146 3.00 -7.15 15.93
N ALA A 147 2.27 -6.33 15.18
CA ALA A 147 2.38 -4.88 15.20
C ALA A 147 1.81 -4.25 16.47
N THR A 148 0.73 -4.80 17.03
CA THR A 148 0.04 -4.21 18.19
C THR A 148 0.52 -4.74 19.54
N VAL A 149 0.98 -5.99 19.60
CA VAL A 149 1.41 -6.63 20.86
C VAL A 149 2.93 -6.74 20.91
N VAL A 150 3.54 -7.35 19.89
CA VAL A 150 4.97 -7.70 19.92
C VAL A 150 5.84 -6.48 19.70
N PHE A 151 5.50 -5.63 18.72
CA PHE A 151 6.32 -4.48 18.35
C PHE A 151 6.48 -3.47 19.50
N PRO A 152 5.45 -3.08 20.27
CA PRO A 152 5.63 -2.21 21.43
C PRO A 152 6.54 -2.82 22.51
N ILE A 153 6.45 -4.13 22.73
CA ILE A 153 7.35 -4.83 23.67
C ILE A 153 8.79 -4.76 23.17
N LEU A 154 9.01 -4.97 21.86
CA LEU A 154 10.33 -4.89 21.26
C LEU A 154 10.90 -3.46 21.31
N LEU A 155 10.07 -2.42 21.11
CA LEU A 155 10.51 -1.02 21.21
C LEU A 155 11.08 -0.66 22.59
N ASN A 156 10.60 -1.33 23.64
CA ASN A 156 11.13 -1.16 25.00
C ASN A 156 12.48 -1.87 25.22
N LEU A 157 13.00 -2.60 24.22
CA LEU A 157 14.33 -3.22 24.27
C LEU A 157 15.40 -2.24 23.77
N ASN A 158 16.51 -2.16 24.51
CA ASN A 158 17.66 -1.29 24.23
C ASN A 158 18.35 -1.51 22.86
N TYR A 159 18.00 -2.57 22.13
CA TYR A 159 18.57 -2.85 20.80
C TYR A 159 17.89 -2.03 19.71
N LEU A 160 16.58 -1.79 19.81
CA LEU A 160 15.84 -0.99 18.84
C LEU A 160 16.14 0.50 18.96
N THR A 161 16.40 0.98 20.17
CA THR A 161 16.84 2.36 20.41
C THR A 161 18.17 2.67 19.72
N LYS A 162 19.12 1.73 19.66
CA LYS A 162 20.37 1.90 18.90
C LYS A 162 20.15 1.97 17.39
N LEU A 163 19.27 1.14 16.84
CA LEU A 163 18.88 1.22 15.43
C LEU A 163 18.22 2.55 15.09
N ILE A 164 17.31 3.02 15.95
CA ILE A 164 16.66 4.33 15.81
C ILE A 164 17.69 5.46 15.85
N GLN A 165 18.69 5.40 16.74
CA GLN A 165 19.77 6.39 16.81
C GLN A 165 20.64 6.40 15.54
N ILE A 166 20.95 5.24 14.96
CA ILE A 166 21.68 5.15 13.69
C ILE A 166 20.85 5.79 12.56
N ILE A 167 19.55 5.57 12.55
CA ILE A 167 18.63 6.19 11.58
C ILE A 167 18.56 7.71 11.77
N GLN A 168 18.56 8.19 13.02
CA GLN A 168 18.58 9.62 13.35
C GLN A 168 19.91 10.31 13.02
N PHE A 169 21.02 9.56 12.90
CA PHE A 169 22.33 10.11 12.54
C PHE A 169 22.45 10.45 11.05
N LEU A 170 21.62 9.84 10.20
CA LEU A 170 21.54 10.22 8.79
C LEU A 170 20.90 11.61 8.68
N SER A 171 21.50 12.51 7.89
CA SER A 171 20.85 13.79 7.62
C SER A 171 19.46 13.55 7.03
N GLU A 172 18.48 14.37 7.44
CA GLU A 172 17.07 14.16 7.09
C GLU A 172 16.85 14.00 5.57
N GLY A 173 17.63 14.72 4.76
CA GLY A 173 17.57 14.61 3.30
C GLY A 173 18.15 13.30 2.75
N ILE A 174 19.31 12.86 3.23
CA ILE A 174 19.97 11.64 2.74
C ILE A 174 19.18 10.41 3.16
N GLY A 175 18.72 10.35 4.42
CA GLY A 175 17.92 9.24 4.92
C GLY A 175 16.63 9.05 4.12
N LEU A 176 15.99 10.16 3.73
CA LEU A 176 14.77 10.16 2.95
C LEU A 176 14.96 9.66 1.51
N VAL A 177 16.05 10.06 0.84
CA VAL A 177 16.42 9.54 -0.49
C VAL A 177 16.69 8.04 -0.41
N ILE A 178 17.45 7.58 0.58
CA ILE A 178 17.73 6.16 0.78
C ILE A 178 16.43 5.39 1.03
N ALA A 179 15.55 5.88 1.90
CA ALA A 179 14.28 5.23 2.22
C ALA A 179 13.40 5.08 0.97
N THR A 180 13.23 6.14 0.18
CA THR A 180 12.42 6.08 -1.05
C THR A 180 13.03 5.22 -2.13
N SER A 181 14.31 5.39 -2.43
CA SER A 181 15.01 4.57 -3.43
C SER A 181 14.97 3.09 -3.05
N SER A 182 15.18 2.77 -1.77
CA SER A 182 15.09 1.38 -1.29
C SER A 182 13.68 0.83 -1.41
N SER A 183 12.62 1.59 -1.07
CA SER A 183 11.23 1.15 -1.24
C SER A 183 10.88 0.86 -2.70
N LEU A 184 11.36 1.68 -3.64
CA LEU A 184 11.11 1.48 -5.08
C LEU A 184 11.80 0.21 -5.57
N LEU A 185 13.06 -0.01 -5.19
CA LEU A 185 13.78 -1.24 -5.51
C LEU A 185 13.08 -2.47 -4.94
N LEU A 186 12.60 -2.37 -3.70
CA LEU A 186 11.92 -3.47 -3.01
C LEU A 186 10.59 -3.81 -3.68
N VAL A 187 9.82 -2.80 -4.13
CA VAL A 187 8.62 -3.03 -4.95
C VAL A 187 8.94 -3.72 -6.27
N ILE A 188 10.04 -3.37 -6.94
CA ILE A 188 10.46 -4.06 -8.16
C ILE A 188 10.75 -5.54 -7.87
N VAL A 189 11.44 -5.84 -6.76
CA VAL A 189 11.69 -7.22 -6.34
C VAL A 189 10.38 -7.97 -6.09
N PHE A 190 9.46 -7.37 -5.34
CA PHE A 190 8.14 -7.95 -5.08
C PHE A 190 7.33 -8.19 -6.36
N TYR A 191 7.37 -7.24 -7.29
CA TYR A 191 6.75 -7.39 -8.60
C TYR A 191 7.33 -8.58 -9.38
N VAL A 192 8.66 -8.74 -9.41
CA VAL A 192 9.31 -9.85 -10.10
C VAL A 192 8.91 -11.20 -9.48
N ILE A 193 8.86 -11.29 -8.14
CA ILE A 193 8.41 -12.50 -7.44
C ILE A 193 6.94 -12.80 -7.79
N SER A 194 6.07 -11.80 -7.65
CA SER A 194 4.63 -11.90 -7.97
C SER A 194 4.40 -12.39 -9.39
N TYR A 195 5.11 -11.81 -10.36
CA TYR A 195 5.05 -12.21 -11.76
C TYR A 195 5.47 -13.66 -11.98
N LYS A 196 6.62 -14.07 -11.43
CA LYS A 196 7.14 -15.45 -11.59
C LYS A 196 6.18 -16.49 -11.01
N VAL A 197 5.56 -16.17 -9.87
CA VAL A 197 4.58 -17.04 -9.23
C VAL A 197 3.29 -17.12 -10.06
N TYR A 198 2.74 -15.96 -10.46
CA TYR A 198 1.53 -15.90 -11.27
C TYR A 198 1.70 -16.59 -12.64
N GLN A 199 2.90 -16.51 -13.24
CA GLN A 199 3.20 -17.21 -14.49
C GLN A 199 3.09 -18.74 -14.38
N ARG A 200 3.30 -19.32 -13.19
CA ARG A 200 3.26 -20.77 -12.98
C ARG A 200 1.88 -21.30 -12.59
N LYS A 201 0.92 -20.43 -12.29
CA LYS A 201 -0.45 -20.86 -11.96
C LYS A 201 -1.15 -21.44 -13.19
N GLU A 202 -1.75 -22.60 -13.00
CA GLU A 202 -2.72 -23.18 -13.93
C GLU A 202 -4.10 -22.66 -13.51
N PHE A 203 -4.86 -22.16 -14.48
CA PHE A 203 -6.19 -21.56 -14.32
C PHE A 203 -7.19 -22.34 -15.15
#